data_AF-A0A947Z563-F1
#
_entry.id   AF-A0A947Z563-F1
#
_cell.length_a   1.000
_cell.length_b   1.000
_cell.length_c   1.000
_cell.angle_alpha   90.00
_cell.angle_beta   90.00
_cell.angle_gamma   90.00
#
_symmetry.space_group_name_H-M   'P 1'
#
loop_
_entity.id
_entity.type
_entity.pdbx_description
1 polymer ?
#
loop_
_entity_poly.entity_id
_entity_poly.type
_entity_poly.pdbx_seq_one_letter_code
_entity_poly.pdbx_strand_id
1 'polypeptide(L)'
;MAGTRISIMILFFFLASLVPSIQWPSKAHGSKKNIHRSMDSVGLILARCDKAIQRGTAFVVHKSGYMLTNAHVLMEDDKKCKEFLVFFAPDFMISVKIEQIDKDRDLAIVKAEGDFSIPALVFTQGEPSQGDDLFVLGFPGMASIIKNENTLRDCILCLSKTTGGVDCKKLCRDTLNPKITKGIVSSLSNCTNAAMCKKMDRVIQTDAAINTGNSGGPMVNECGEVVGVATFYIRPMLARGFNYGIEVRDVLNFLKKHSIKFSVSKKSCESKASPSKEKPMAKRNPGTPTSMSPPEELQPFRGSFTANLDEHPMIRYWFLYVPTIFASLALFVMALLLLRTRRGGTKEGLIRPSSPPGRFVLVATGGFFTHSEFPLLKEYTAVGRDPVKCNIVFPAGTQKISKIHVEIRQKNGTVEIRDANSTNGSRLDGRALSPGQWTPMAVDQELTLGDNRFILKEK
;
A
#
# COMPACT_ATOMS: atom_id res chain seq x y z
N MET A 1 58.65 -20.81 -45.32
CA MET A 1 58.41 -21.21 -43.91
C MET A 1 57.55 -20.15 -43.25
N ALA A 2 56.24 -20.32 -43.36
CA ALA A 2 55.21 -19.45 -42.79
C ALA A 2 54.65 -20.18 -41.57
N GLY A 3 55.03 -19.75 -40.38
CA GLY A 3 54.66 -20.48 -39.17
C GLY A 3 55.18 -19.84 -37.91
N THR A 4 54.91 -18.56 -37.66
CA THR A 4 55.12 -17.94 -36.33
C THR A 4 54.45 -16.58 -36.14
N ARG A 5 53.22 -16.36 -36.65
CA ARG A 5 52.51 -15.07 -36.40
C ARG A 5 51.01 -15.17 -36.06
N ILE A 6 50.48 -16.37 -35.80
CA ILE A 6 49.05 -16.55 -35.49
C ILE A 6 48.77 -16.88 -34.00
N SER A 7 49.80 -17.12 -33.18
CA SER A 7 49.58 -17.55 -31.77
C SER A 7 49.46 -16.45 -30.72
N ILE A 8 49.64 -15.16 -31.05
CA ILE A 8 49.55 -14.07 -30.05
C ILE A 8 48.23 -13.29 -30.13
N MET A 9 47.53 -13.32 -31.28
CA MET A 9 46.25 -12.60 -31.45
C MET A 9 45.04 -13.34 -30.86
N ILE A 10 45.14 -14.65 -30.62
CA ILE A 10 44.04 -15.45 -30.03
C ILE A 10 44.09 -15.41 -28.49
N LEU A 11 45.23 -15.11 -27.88
CA LEU A 11 45.36 -15.01 -26.43
C LEU A 11 44.79 -13.70 -25.84
N PHE A 12 44.69 -12.64 -26.65
CA PHE A 12 44.09 -11.36 -26.22
C PHE A 12 42.55 -11.35 -26.26
N PHE A 13 41.91 -12.27 -27.00
CA PHE A 13 40.46 -12.35 -27.08
C PHE A 13 39.81 -13.21 -25.98
N PHE A 14 40.60 -14.03 -25.27
CA PHE A 14 40.10 -14.91 -24.20
C PHE A 14 40.28 -14.37 -22.77
N LEU A 15 41.00 -13.26 -22.58
CA LEU A 15 41.17 -12.63 -21.26
C LEU A 15 40.18 -11.47 -20.99
N ALA A 16 39.41 -11.04 -21.99
CA ALA A 16 38.41 -9.98 -21.83
C ALA A 16 37.04 -10.48 -21.34
N SER A 17 36.81 -11.79 -21.26
CA SER A 17 35.55 -12.41 -20.84
C SER A 17 35.50 -12.80 -19.35
N LEU A 18 36.57 -12.53 -18.59
CA LEU A 18 36.68 -12.80 -17.15
C LEU A 18 36.83 -11.52 -16.31
N VAL A 19 36.41 -10.36 -16.83
CA VAL A 19 36.12 -9.24 -15.95
C VAL A 19 34.72 -9.49 -15.40
N PRO A 20 34.54 -9.87 -14.12
CA PRO A 20 33.21 -9.89 -13.53
C PRO A 20 32.62 -8.51 -13.78
N SER A 21 31.47 -8.46 -14.43
CA SER A 21 30.72 -7.24 -14.64
C SER A 21 30.57 -6.54 -13.30
N ILE A 22 31.44 -5.58 -13.01
CA ILE A 22 31.32 -4.71 -11.86
C ILE A 22 30.07 -3.91 -12.16
N GLN A 23 28.93 -4.42 -11.67
CA GLN A 23 27.72 -3.63 -11.56
C GLN A 23 28.07 -2.49 -10.61
N TRP A 24 28.43 -1.34 -11.17
CA TRP A 24 28.42 -0.12 -10.40
C TRP A 24 27.03 0.02 -9.78
N PRO A 25 26.91 0.19 -8.45
CA PRO A 25 25.61 0.35 -7.83
C PRO A 25 24.95 1.60 -8.43
N SER A 26 23.90 1.38 -9.22
CA SER A 26 23.20 2.42 -9.95
C SER A 26 22.45 3.35 -8.99
N LYS A 27 23.04 4.51 -8.65
CA LYS A 27 22.39 5.72 -8.10
C LYS A 27 21.19 5.51 -7.14
N ALA A 28 21.20 4.49 -6.27
CA ALA A 28 20.10 4.25 -5.32
C ALA A 28 20.11 5.25 -4.15
N HIS A 29 21.18 6.04 -4.01
CA HIS A 29 21.37 7.02 -2.94
C HIS A 29 20.55 8.31 -3.11
N GLY A 30 20.12 8.68 -4.33
CA GLY A 30 19.40 9.93 -4.58
C GLY A 30 17.94 9.91 -4.13
N SER A 31 17.21 8.84 -4.47
CA SER A 31 15.76 8.70 -4.21
C SER A 31 15.43 8.73 -2.70
N LYS A 32 16.16 7.94 -1.88
CA LYS A 32 15.98 7.94 -0.42
C LYS A 32 16.20 9.33 0.19
N LYS A 33 17.22 10.08 -0.26
CA LYS A 33 17.54 11.41 0.27
C LYS A 33 16.43 12.43 -0.02
N ASN A 34 15.81 12.35 -1.21
CA ASN A 34 14.75 13.26 -1.60
C ASN A 34 13.48 13.04 -0.77
N ILE A 35 13.08 11.78 -0.58
CA ILE A 35 11.87 11.44 0.20
C ILE A 35 12.04 11.88 1.67
N HIS A 36 13.21 11.67 2.27
CA HIS A 36 13.46 12.11 3.65
C HIS A 36 13.40 13.63 3.78
N ARG A 37 13.88 14.39 2.79
CA ARG A 37 13.73 15.86 2.79
C ARG A 37 12.25 16.28 2.69
N SER A 38 11.44 15.54 1.95
CA SER A 38 10.00 15.84 1.86
C SER A 38 9.28 15.69 3.21
N MET A 39 9.80 14.89 4.14
CA MET A 39 9.22 14.71 5.48
C MET A 39 9.26 16.01 6.31
N ASP A 40 10.26 16.86 6.12
CA ASP A 40 10.39 18.13 6.84
C ASP A 40 9.22 19.10 6.55
N SER A 41 8.56 18.91 5.40
CA SER A 41 7.39 19.68 4.96
C SER A 41 6.05 19.06 5.35
N VAL A 42 6.05 17.98 6.14
CA VAL A 42 4.87 17.20 6.51
C VAL A 42 4.62 17.29 8.01
N GLY A 43 3.47 17.84 8.39
CA GLY A 43 3.08 18.06 9.77
C GLY A 43 1.87 17.26 10.20
N LEU A 44 1.79 16.94 11.49
CA LEU A 44 0.61 16.37 12.12
C LEU A 44 -0.40 17.50 12.33
N ILE A 45 -1.57 17.38 11.72
CA ILE A 45 -2.65 18.33 11.96
C ILE A 45 -3.62 17.79 13.02
N LEU A 46 -3.93 18.63 13.98
CA LEU A 46 -4.90 18.39 15.04
C LEU A 46 -6.04 19.40 14.88
N ALA A 47 -7.28 18.90 14.82
CA ALA A 47 -8.47 19.73 14.75
C ALA A 47 -9.35 19.45 15.97
N ARG A 48 -9.60 20.47 16.79
CA ARG A 48 -10.48 20.35 17.96
C ARG A 48 -11.92 20.58 17.53
N CYS A 49 -12.73 19.52 17.55
CA CYS A 49 -14.14 19.55 17.20
C CYS A 49 -15.01 19.49 18.47
N ASP A 50 -16.32 19.30 18.34
CA ASP A 50 -17.23 19.32 19.49
C ASP A 50 -17.17 18.03 20.30
N LYS A 51 -17.07 16.88 19.62
CA LYS A 51 -17.09 15.56 20.25
C LYS A 51 -15.69 14.96 20.40
N ALA A 52 -14.78 15.29 19.48
CA ALA A 52 -13.44 14.72 19.47
C ALA A 52 -12.37 15.68 18.94
N ILE A 53 -11.11 15.30 19.16
CA ILE A 53 -9.97 15.88 18.43
C ILE A 53 -9.66 14.98 17.24
N GLN A 54 -9.86 15.52 16.04
CA GLN A 54 -9.48 14.87 14.81
C GLN A 54 -7.98 15.02 14.53
N ARG A 55 -7.42 14.01 13.86
CA ARG A 55 -5.99 13.92 13.55
C ARG A 55 -5.83 13.53 12.10
N GLY A 56 -4.87 14.17 11.44
CA GLY A 56 -4.49 13.83 10.08
C GLY A 56 -3.10 14.32 9.77
N THR A 57 -2.77 14.33 8.49
CA THR A 57 -1.53 14.92 7.99
C THR A 57 -1.86 16.20 7.23
N ALA A 58 -1.01 17.21 7.36
CA ALA A 58 -0.97 18.37 6.49
C ALA A 58 0.43 18.53 5.90
N PHE A 59 0.54 19.10 4.70
CA PHE A 59 1.85 19.38 4.11
C PHE A 59 1.91 20.75 3.46
N VAL A 60 3.10 21.33 3.46
CA VAL A 60 3.33 22.70 3.00
C VAL A 60 3.34 22.77 1.48
N VAL A 61 2.51 23.65 0.92
CA VAL A 61 2.42 23.89 -0.53
C VAL A 61 2.99 25.24 -0.95
N HIS A 62 3.14 26.17 0.00
CA HIS A 62 3.77 27.46 -0.25
C HIS A 62 4.52 27.97 0.98
N LYS A 63 5.66 28.63 0.73
CA LYS A 63 6.52 29.22 1.77
C LYS A 63 5.85 30.29 2.64
N SER A 64 4.73 30.87 2.20
CA SER A 64 3.95 31.79 3.02
C SER A 64 3.05 31.07 4.05
N GLY A 65 3.19 29.75 4.23
CA GLY A 65 2.44 28.99 5.22
C GLY A 65 1.11 28.44 4.74
N TYR A 66 0.89 28.33 3.42
CA TYR A 66 -0.24 27.56 2.91
C TYR A 66 0.08 26.07 2.95
N MET A 67 -0.87 25.29 3.45
CA MET A 67 -0.77 23.85 3.60
C MET A 67 -2.03 23.18 3.05
N LEU A 68 -1.88 21.95 2.57
CA LEU A 68 -2.98 21.08 2.17
C LEU A 68 -3.22 19.99 3.19
N THR A 69 -4.48 19.59 3.32
CA THR A 69 -4.94 18.40 4.05
C THR A 69 -6.28 17.93 3.47
N ASN A 70 -6.92 16.92 4.08
CA ASN A 70 -8.26 16.52 3.70
C ASN A 70 -9.35 17.35 4.38
N ALA A 71 -10.52 17.46 3.74
CA ALA A 71 -11.66 18.17 4.32
C ALA A 71 -12.17 17.48 5.59
N HIS A 72 -12.29 16.14 5.58
CA HIS A 72 -12.81 15.41 6.73
C HIS A 72 -11.96 15.60 7.99
N VAL A 73 -10.64 15.82 7.86
CA VAL A 73 -9.74 16.09 9.00
C VAL A 73 -10.14 17.35 9.76
N LEU A 74 -10.81 18.30 9.10
CA LEU A 74 -11.19 19.59 9.66
C LEU A 74 -12.69 19.66 10.01
N MET A 75 -13.42 18.55 9.88
CA MET A 75 -14.87 18.54 9.90
C MET A 75 -15.46 17.33 10.64
N GLU A 76 -16.37 17.58 11.58
CA GLU A 76 -17.09 16.55 12.35
C GLU A 76 -18.60 16.75 12.16
N ASP A 77 -19.32 15.69 11.78
CA ASP A 77 -20.76 15.72 11.51
C ASP A 77 -21.18 16.89 10.58
N ASP A 78 -20.46 17.04 9.47
CA ASP A 78 -20.62 18.10 8.48
C ASP A 78 -20.38 19.54 8.96
N LYS A 79 -19.96 19.73 10.22
CA LYS A 79 -19.58 21.01 10.81
C LYS A 79 -18.07 21.18 10.83
N LYS A 80 -17.59 22.42 10.70
CA LYS A 80 -16.16 22.73 10.84
C LYS A 80 -15.75 22.60 12.30
N CYS A 81 -14.57 22.07 12.54
CA CYS A 81 -13.96 22.08 13.86
C CYS A 81 -13.56 23.52 14.25
N LYS A 82 -13.26 23.73 15.53
CA LYS A 82 -13.11 25.07 16.13
C LYS A 82 -11.69 25.61 16.09
N GLU A 83 -10.70 24.75 16.33
CA GLU A 83 -9.30 25.13 16.42
C GLU A 83 -8.42 24.13 15.69
N PHE A 84 -7.32 24.61 15.10
CA PHE A 84 -6.43 23.82 14.26
C PHE A 84 -4.98 24.13 14.59
N LEU A 85 -4.20 23.08 14.83
CA LEU A 85 -2.77 23.15 15.08
C LEU A 85 -2.05 22.21 14.13
N VAL A 86 -0.91 22.65 13.62
CA VAL A 86 0.00 21.78 12.84
C VAL A 86 1.33 21.68 13.57
N PHE A 87 1.75 20.45 13.85
CA PHE A 87 3.02 20.12 14.47
C PHE A 87 3.99 19.55 13.44
N PHE A 88 5.13 20.22 13.28
CA PHE A 88 6.28 19.80 12.52
C PHE A 88 7.38 19.40 13.51
N ALA A 89 7.71 18.10 13.55
CA ALA A 89 8.73 17.62 14.45
C ALA A 89 10.12 18.22 14.13
N PRO A 90 10.98 18.39 15.15
CA PRO A 90 10.73 18.08 16.56
C PRO A 90 10.16 19.23 17.39
N ASP A 91 10.18 20.48 16.91
CA ASP A 91 10.00 21.66 17.76
C ASP A 91 9.18 22.81 17.15
N PHE A 92 8.56 22.64 15.98
CA PHE A 92 7.77 23.69 15.36
C PHE A 92 6.26 23.38 15.37
N MET A 93 5.50 24.19 16.09
CA MET A 93 4.03 24.12 16.11
C MET A 93 3.45 25.46 15.70
N ILE A 94 2.39 25.44 14.90
CA ILE A 94 1.74 26.65 14.44
C ILE A 94 0.21 26.50 14.44
N SER A 95 -0.48 27.54 14.88
CA SER A 95 -1.93 27.69 14.67
C SER A 95 -2.20 27.91 13.19
N VAL A 96 -3.28 27.33 12.70
CA VAL A 96 -3.69 27.50 11.30
C VAL A 96 -5.17 27.88 11.22
N LYS A 97 -5.50 28.68 10.21
CA LYS A 97 -6.90 28.97 9.84
C LYS A 97 -7.28 28.19 8.61
N ILE A 98 -8.55 27.81 8.54
CA ILE A 98 -9.13 27.29 7.29
C ILE A 98 -9.17 28.44 6.28
N GLU A 99 -8.46 28.26 5.17
CA GLU A 99 -8.56 29.15 4.01
C GLU A 99 -9.72 28.68 3.12
N GLN A 100 -9.75 27.38 2.79
CA GLN A 100 -10.77 26.79 1.92
C GLN A 100 -11.04 25.32 2.24
N ILE A 101 -12.27 24.88 1.96
CA ILE A 101 -12.68 23.48 2.04
C ILE A 101 -13.48 23.13 0.78
N ASP A 102 -13.06 22.07 0.10
CA ASP A 102 -13.84 21.37 -0.92
C ASP A 102 -14.24 19.99 -0.38
N LYS A 103 -15.46 19.92 0.17
CA LYS A 103 -16.01 18.67 0.71
C LYS A 103 -16.19 17.59 -0.36
N ASP A 104 -16.48 17.98 -1.60
CA ASP A 104 -16.80 17.04 -2.68
C ASP A 104 -15.55 16.31 -3.18
N ARG A 105 -14.38 16.96 -3.07
CA ARG A 105 -13.07 16.38 -3.38
C ARG A 105 -12.25 16.00 -2.15
N ASP A 106 -12.83 16.13 -0.95
CA ASP A 106 -12.15 15.90 0.32
C ASP A 106 -10.80 16.64 0.43
N LEU A 107 -10.73 17.88 -0.06
CA LEU A 107 -9.53 18.73 0.02
C LEU A 107 -9.79 19.95 0.89
N ALA A 108 -8.75 20.38 1.61
CA ALA A 108 -8.77 21.63 2.35
C ALA A 108 -7.42 22.34 2.28
N ILE A 109 -7.47 23.68 2.24
CA ILE A 109 -6.32 24.56 2.39
C ILE A 109 -6.40 25.19 3.77
N VAL A 110 -5.30 25.11 4.52
CA VAL A 110 -5.12 25.84 5.78
C VAL A 110 -3.94 26.79 5.66
N LYS A 111 -3.97 27.88 6.43
CA LYS A 111 -2.96 28.93 6.42
C LYS A 111 -2.39 29.12 7.82
N ALA A 112 -1.07 29.05 7.93
CA ALA A 112 -0.34 29.33 9.17
C ALA A 112 -0.56 30.76 9.67
N GLU A 113 -0.74 30.91 10.98
CA GLU A 113 -0.86 32.19 11.67
C GLU A 113 0.48 32.55 12.32
N GLY A 114 1.09 33.65 11.85
CA GLY A 114 2.40 34.11 12.33
C GLY A 114 3.57 33.72 11.41
N ASP A 115 4.77 33.80 11.98
CA ASP A 115 6.01 33.51 11.26
C ASP A 115 6.11 32.03 10.89
N PHE A 116 6.45 31.78 9.63
CA PHE A 116 6.48 30.43 9.07
C PHE A 116 7.68 30.26 8.15
N SER A 117 8.47 29.21 8.39
CA SER A 117 9.75 28.98 7.70
C SER A 117 9.92 27.56 7.17
N ILE A 118 8.86 26.74 7.13
CA ILE A 118 8.94 25.38 6.62
C ILE A 118 8.92 25.39 5.08
N PRO A 119 9.83 24.66 4.41
CA PRO A 119 9.87 24.62 2.95
C PRO A 119 8.60 23.97 2.37
N ALA A 120 8.19 24.43 1.20
CA ALA A 120 7.09 23.83 0.45
C ALA A 120 7.54 22.62 -0.36
N LEU A 121 6.66 21.62 -0.48
CA LEU A 121 6.84 20.54 -1.43
C LEU A 121 6.65 21.02 -2.88
N VAL A 122 7.26 20.29 -3.79
CA VAL A 122 7.17 20.51 -5.24
C VAL A 122 6.23 19.46 -5.83
N PHE A 123 5.31 19.88 -6.69
CA PHE A 123 4.39 18.99 -7.39
C PHE A 123 5.03 18.45 -8.68
N THR A 124 4.64 17.25 -9.10
CA THR A 124 5.00 16.72 -10.43
C THR A 124 4.30 17.50 -11.56
N GLN A 125 4.91 17.58 -12.75
CA GLN A 125 4.21 18.01 -13.97
C GLN A 125 3.48 16.87 -14.69
N GLY A 126 3.96 15.64 -14.52
CA GLY A 126 3.43 14.46 -15.22
C GLY A 126 2.45 13.68 -14.37
N GLU A 127 1.53 12.98 -15.03
CA GLU A 127 0.68 12.01 -14.35
C GLU A 127 1.51 10.80 -13.89
N PRO A 128 1.22 10.24 -12.70
CA PRO A 128 1.82 8.98 -12.30
C PRO A 128 1.39 7.85 -13.25
N SER A 129 2.33 7.00 -13.63
CA SER A 129 2.06 5.82 -14.46
C SER A 129 1.81 4.60 -13.57
N GLN A 130 0.98 3.69 -14.05
CA GLN A 130 0.79 2.41 -13.37
C GLN A 130 2.14 1.67 -13.23
N GLY A 131 2.42 1.18 -12.04
CA GLY A 131 3.69 0.55 -11.68
C GLY A 131 4.76 1.50 -11.14
N ASP A 132 4.56 2.82 -11.19
CA ASP A 132 5.49 3.76 -10.57
C ASP A 132 5.53 3.57 -9.05
N ASP A 133 6.75 3.67 -8.49
CA ASP A 133 6.98 3.68 -7.05
C ASP A 133 6.29 4.89 -6.41
N LEU A 134 5.61 4.64 -5.30
CA LEU A 134 4.78 5.61 -4.60
C LEU A 134 5.04 5.57 -3.10
N PHE A 135 5.22 6.74 -2.50
CA PHE A 135 5.46 6.88 -1.06
C PHE A 135 4.41 7.79 -0.45
N VAL A 136 3.72 7.33 0.58
CA VAL A 136 2.78 8.16 1.34
C VAL A 136 3.47 8.60 2.61
N LEU A 137 3.51 9.91 2.83
CA LEU A 137 4.10 10.53 4.01
C LEU A 137 2.99 10.96 4.96
N GLY A 138 3.10 10.63 6.24
CA GLY A 138 2.12 11.07 7.22
C GLY A 138 2.26 10.35 8.55
N PHE A 139 1.16 10.27 9.30
CA PHE A 139 1.19 9.79 10.69
C PHE A 139 0.34 8.54 10.89
N PRO A 140 0.65 7.42 10.19
CA PRO A 140 -0.18 6.22 10.22
C PRO A 140 -0.32 5.70 11.66
N GLY A 141 -1.53 5.33 12.05
CA GLY A 141 -1.80 4.66 13.32
C GLY A 141 -1.71 5.57 14.56
N MET A 142 -1.67 6.89 14.40
CA MET A 142 -1.68 7.83 15.54
C MET A 142 -2.96 7.75 16.39
N ALA A 143 -4.02 7.12 15.89
CA ALA A 143 -5.19 6.76 16.70
C ALA A 143 -4.82 5.84 17.90
N SER A 144 -3.75 5.05 17.79
CA SER A 144 -3.24 4.19 18.87
C SER A 144 -2.21 4.89 19.76
N ILE A 145 -1.41 5.82 19.23
CA ILE A 145 -0.36 6.52 19.99
C ILE A 145 -0.95 7.63 20.89
N ILE A 146 -2.07 8.24 20.48
CA ILE A 146 -2.72 9.34 21.23
C ILE A 146 -3.81 8.83 22.20
N LYS A 147 -4.02 7.51 22.33
CA LYS A 147 -4.87 6.97 23.42
C LYS A 147 -4.22 7.06 24.80
N ASN A 148 -2.88 7.14 24.86
CA ASN A 148 -2.22 7.74 26.01
C ASN A 148 -2.25 9.25 25.77
N GLU A 149 -3.22 9.95 26.35
CA GLU A 149 -3.26 11.42 26.40
C GLU A 149 -1.92 12.02 26.87
N ASN A 150 -1.09 11.21 27.53
CA ASN A 150 0.24 11.55 27.98
C ASN A 150 1.27 11.66 26.85
N THR A 151 1.33 10.86 25.77
CA THR A 151 2.53 10.91 24.88
C THR A 151 2.69 12.22 24.10
N LEU A 152 1.61 12.73 23.51
CA LEU A 152 1.62 14.03 22.80
C LEU A 152 1.73 15.18 23.81
N ARG A 153 1.00 15.08 24.93
CA ARG A 153 1.06 16.04 26.04
C ARG A 153 2.47 16.09 26.65
N ASP A 154 3.11 14.95 26.85
CA ASP A 154 4.45 14.79 27.41
C ASP A 154 5.47 15.34 26.45
N CYS A 155 5.35 15.09 25.14
CA CYS A 155 6.19 15.77 24.16
C CYS A 155 6.02 17.31 24.25
N ILE A 156 4.80 17.83 24.21
CA ILE A 156 4.52 19.27 24.28
C ILE A 156 5.01 19.87 25.61
N LEU A 157 4.74 19.20 26.74
CA LEU A 157 5.17 19.60 28.07
C LEU A 157 6.69 19.51 28.23
N CYS A 158 7.33 18.50 27.66
CA CYS A 158 8.79 18.34 27.68
C CYS A 158 9.44 19.44 26.85
N LEU A 159 8.93 19.76 25.65
CA LEU A 159 9.41 20.91 24.87
C LEU A 159 9.20 22.24 25.60
N SER A 160 8.11 22.36 26.37
CA SER A 160 7.80 23.55 27.16
C SER A 160 8.60 23.66 28.48
N LYS A 161 9.16 22.56 28.99
CA LYS A 161 9.86 22.53 30.28
C LYS A 161 11.35 22.33 30.06
N THR A 162 12.16 23.22 30.62
CA THR A 162 13.61 23.06 30.81
C THR A 162 13.93 22.00 31.88
N THR A 163 13.32 20.81 31.81
CA THR A 163 13.62 19.73 32.76
C THR A 163 14.85 18.97 32.31
N GLY A 164 15.96 19.20 33.02
CA GLY A 164 17.21 18.48 32.86
C GLY A 164 17.03 16.97 33.10
N GLY A 165 17.24 16.17 32.06
CA GLY A 165 17.30 14.71 32.16
C GLY A 165 16.66 13.96 30.99
N VAL A 166 15.69 14.56 30.28
CA VAL A 166 15.04 13.94 29.11
C VAL A 166 15.43 14.73 27.86
N ASP A 167 15.95 14.05 26.83
CA ASP A 167 16.09 14.65 25.50
C ASP A 167 14.68 14.77 24.87
N CYS A 168 13.98 15.84 25.21
CA CYS A 168 12.64 16.14 24.72
C CYS A 168 12.57 16.18 23.20
N LYS A 169 13.65 16.64 22.54
CA LYS A 169 13.73 16.66 21.08
C LYS A 169 13.75 15.24 20.53
N LYS A 170 14.48 14.32 21.17
CA LYS A 170 14.46 12.90 20.81
C LYS A 170 13.09 12.27 21.07
N LEU A 171 12.46 12.51 22.22
CA LEU A 171 11.12 11.98 22.54
C LEU A 171 10.08 12.43 21.50
N CYS A 172 10.05 13.73 21.20
CA CYS A 172 9.16 14.31 20.21
C CYS A 172 9.47 13.83 18.79
N ARG A 173 10.75 13.66 18.44
CA ARG A 173 11.14 13.08 17.14
C ARG A 173 10.68 11.64 17.00
N ASP A 174 10.89 10.81 18.01
CA ASP A 174 10.51 9.38 17.95
C ASP A 174 8.98 9.23 17.82
N THR A 175 8.23 10.13 18.47
CA THR A 175 6.75 10.12 18.52
C THR A 175 6.08 10.84 17.34
N LEU A 176 6.59 12.01 16.94
CA LEU A 176 5.92 12.97 16.05
C LEU A 176 6.69 13.22 14.75
N ASN A 177 7.69 12.41 14.41
CA ASN A 177 8.23 12.39 13.06
C ASN A 177 7.27 11.61 12.14
N PRO A 178 6.90 12.14 10.96
CA PRO A 178 6.09 11.40 10.00
C PRO A 178 6.74 10.06 9.66
N LYS A 179 5.93 9.12 9.20
CA LYS A 179 6.35 7.80 8.72
C LYS A 179 6.10 7.73 7.21
N ILE A 180 6.81 6.82 6.58
CA ILE A 180 6.71 6.55 5.14
C ILE A 180 6.02 5.19 4.98
N THR A 181 4.95 5.13 4.19
CA THR A 181 4.45 3.87 3.65
C THR A 181 4.76 3.81 2.17
N LYS A 182 5.41 2.73 1.73
CA LYS A 182 5.76 2.51 0.32
C LYS A 182 4.73 1.58 -0.33
N GLY A 183 4.39 1.87 -1.58
CA GLY A 183 3.69 0.98 -2.50
C GLY A 183 3.98 1.40 -3.94
N ILE A 184 3.06 1.06 -4.83
CA ILE A 184 3.07 1.46 -6.24
C ILE A 184 1.77 2.14 -6.63
N VAL A 185 1.77 2.80 -7.78
CA VAL A 185 0.54 3.21 -8.46
C VAL A 185 -0.09 1.96 -9.09
N SER A 186 -1.14 1.42 -8.47
CA SER A 186 -1.84 0.23 -8.95
C SER A 186 -2.71 0.53 -10.17
N SER A 187 -3.35 1.70 -10.18
CA SER A 187 -4.12 2.21 -11.33
C SER A 187 -4.32 3.71 -11.21
N LEU A 188 -4.56 4.37 -12.35
CA LEU A 188 -4.98 5.76 -12.40
C LEU A 188 -6.25 5.87 -13.24
N SER A 189 -7.40 5.95 -12.58
CA SER A 189 -8.71 5.80 -13.23
C SER A 189 -9.59 7.01 -12.96
N ASN A 190 -10.54 7.25 -13.88
CA ASN A 190 -11.60 8.20 -13.63
C ASN A 190 -12.45 7.68 -12.47
N CYS A 191 -12.90 8.57 -11.59
CA CYS A 191 -13.90 8.15 -10.63
C CYS A 191 -15.27 8.02 -11.31
N THR A 192 -15.64 6.79 -11.66
CA THR A 192 -16.93 6.50 -12.30
C THR A 192 -18.07 6.34 -11.32
N ASN A 193 -17.77 6.23 -10.02
CA ASN A 193 -18.77 6.09 -8.97
C ASN A 193 -19.01 7.45 -8.29
N ALA A 194 -20.06 8.15 -8.72
CA ALA A 194 -20.45 9.45 -8.16
C ALA A 194 -20.77 9.41 -6.65
N ALA A 195 -21.14 8.24 -6.10
CA ALA A 195 -21.33 8.09 -4.65
C ALA A 195 -19.99 7.96 -3.87
N MET A 196 -18.91 7.59 -4.55
CA MET A 196 -17.57 7.39 -3.99
C MET A 196 -16.70 8.65 -4.11
N CYS A 197 -16.76 9.36 -5.24
CA CYS A 197 -15.94 10.54 -5.50
C CYS A 197 -16.68 11.60 -6.31
N LYS A 198 -17.72 12.18 -5.70
CA LYS A 198 -18.67 13.17 -6.28
C LYS A 198 -18.12 14.05 -7.40
N LYS A 199 -17.01 14.76 -7.14
CA LYS A 199 -16.38 15.69 -8.08
C LYS A 199 -14.88 15.45 -8.29
N MET A 200 -14.36 14.29 -7.88
CA MET A 200 -12.97 13.95 -8.18
C MET A 200 -12.94 13.41 -9.61
N ASP A 201 -12.10 14.00 -10.45
CA ASP A 201 -12.04 13.61 -11.86
C ASP A 201 -11.30 12.27 -11.98
N ARG A 202 -10.18 12.13 -11.26
CA ARG A 202 -9.34 10.92 -11.24
C ARG A 202 -8.86 10.58 -9.84
N VAL A 203 -8.68 9.29 -9.60
CA VAL A 203 -8.14 8.77 -8.34
C VAL A 203 -6.90 7.93 -8.63
N ILE A 204 -5.91 8.07 -7.75
CA ILE A 204 -4.73 7.19 -7.72
C ILE A 204 -5.09 6.01 -6.83
N GLN A 205 -5.11 4.81 -7.40
CA GLN A 205 -5.17 3.59 -6.61
C GLN A 205 -3.76 3.14 -6.27
N THR A 206 -3.54 2.70 -5.04
CA THR A 206 -2.25 2.22 -4.55
C THR A 206 -2.41 1.06 -3.56
N ASP A 207 -1.39 0.21 -3.48
CA ASP A 207 -1.21 -0.78 -2.43
C ASP A 207 -0.39 -0.24 -1.24
N ALA A 208 0.13 1.00 -1.33
CA ALA A 208 0.77 1.68 -0.21
C ALA A 208 -0.23 1.77 0.95
N ALA A 209 0.17 1.40 2.16
CA ALA A 209 -0.73 1.40 3.31
C ALA A 209 -1.23 2.83 3.61
N ILE A 210 -2.54 3.03 3.50
CA ILE A 210 -3.24 4.26 3.93
C ILE A 210 -4.16 3.89 5.09
N ASN A 211 -3.91 4.49 6.26
CA ASN A 211 -4.67 4.25 7.48
C ASN A 211 -5.07 5.60 8.09
N THR A 212 -5.77 5.56 9.23
CA THR A 212 -6.02 6.77 10.02
C THR A 212 -4.69 7.44 10.40
N GLY A 213 -4.58 8.72 10.09
CA GLY A 213 -3.44 9.58 10.43
C GLY A 213 -2.49 9.91 9.27
N ASN A 214 -2.45 9.12 8.20
CA ASN A 214 -1.80 9.52 6.93
C ASN A 214 -2.76 10.12 5.89
N SER A 215 -4.06 10.17 6.18
CA SER A 215 -5.04 10.99 5.42
C SER A 215 -4.65 12.47 5.46
N GLY A 216 -4.73 13.12 4.30
CA GLY A 216 -4.28 14.49 4.05
C GLY A 216 -2.79 14.60 3.75
N GLY A 217 -2.05 13.50 3.85
CA GLY A 217 -0.62 13.45 3.60
C GLY A 217 -0.28 13.40 2.11
N PRO A 218 0.91 13.88 1.71
CA PRO A 218 1.32 13.85 0.32
C PRO A 218 1.70 12.44 -0.08
N MET A 219 1.30 12.09 -1.30
CA MET A 219 1.79 10.94 -2.03
C MET A 219 2.90 11.45 -2.95
N VAL A 220 4.12 10.92 -2.82
CA VAL A 220 5.29 11.39 -3.57
C VAL A 220 5.92 10.27 -4.39
N ASN A 221 6.52 10.64 -5.53
CA ASN A 221 7.33 9.74 -6.34
C ASN A 221 8.76 9.60 -5.76
N GLU A 222 9.61 8.80 -6.42
CA GLU A 222 11.03 8.62 -6.03
C GLU A 222 11.86 9.92 -6.02
N CYS A 223 11.39 10.96 -6.73
CA CYS A 223 12.03 12.28 -6.75
C CYS A 223 11.57 13.18 -5.58
N GLY A 224 10.63 12.74 -4.76
CA GLY A 224 10.03 13.52 -3.69
C GLY A 224 9.00 14.54 -4.18
N GLU A 225 8.57 14.45 -5.45
CA GLU A 225 7.55 15.31 -6.03
C GLU A 225 6.16 14.78 -5.69
N VAL A 226 5.24 15.69 -5.30
CA VAL A 226 3.87 15.33 -4.95
C VAL A 226 3.10 14.94 -6.20
N VAL A 227 2.61 13.70 -6.21
CA VAL A 227 1.75 13.12 -7.26
C VAL A 227 0.29 13.00 -6.84
N GLY A 228 -0.03 13.21 -5.55
CA GLY A 228 -1.39 13.21 -5.06
C GLY A 228 -1.50 13.44 -3.55
N VAL A 229 -2.72 13.36 -3.02
CA VAL A 229 -3.03 13.47 -1.58
C VAL A 229 -3.74 12.21 -1.12
N ALA A 230 -3.18 11.54 -0.12
CA ALA A 230 -3.77 10.33 0.46
C ALA A 230 -5.10 10.65 1.12
N THR A 231 -6.15 9.87 0.83
CA THR A 231 -7.46 10.00 1.48
C THR A 231 -8.01 8.63 1.84
N PHE A 232 -8.65 8.55 3.00
CA PHE A 232 -9.39 7.36 3.42
C PHE A 232 -10.89 7.44 3.05
N TYR A 233 -11.36 8.64 2.66
CA TYR A 233 -12.78 8.97 2.55
C TYR A 233 -13.43 8.62 1.19
N ILE A 234 -12.64 8.12 0.25
CA ILE A 234 -13.18 7.52 -0.97
C ILE A 234 -13.86 6.21 -0.55
N ARG A 235 -15.20 6.27 -0.32
CA ARG A 235 -16.02 5.22 0.32
C ARG A 235 -15.54 3.80 -0.02
N PRO A 236 -15.15 2.97 0.96
CA PRO A 236 -14.66 1.63 0.69
C PRO A 236 -15.84 0.69 0.49
N MET A 237 -16.48 0.74 -0.68
CA MET A 237 -17.13 -0.46 -1.18
C MET A 237 -16.09 -1.19 -2.02
N LEU A 238 -15.58 -2.29 -1.47
CA LEU A 238 -14.99 -3.41 -2.20
C LEU A 238 -13.46 -3.34 -2.44
N ALA A 239 -12.66 -3.63 -1.41
CA ALA A 239 -11.50 -4.56 -1.43
C ALA A 239 -10.34 -4.10 -0.53
N ARG A 240 -9.80 -5.03 0.28
CA ARG A 240 -8.59 -4.81 1.09
C ARG A 240 -7.36 -4.72 0.18
N GLY A 241 -6.43 -3.82 0.48
CA GLY A 241 -5.25 -3.55 -0.35
C GLY A 241 -5.49 -2.57 -1.51
N PHE A 242 -6.67 -1.95 -1.56
CA PHE A 242 -7.02 -0.89 -2.52
C PHE A 242 -7.16 0.41 -1.75
N ASN A 243 -6.06 1.15 -1.66
CA ASN A 243 -6.04 2.48 -1.07
C ASN A 243 -6.12 3.51 -2.18
N TYR A 244 -6.69 4.68 -1.88
CA TYR A 244 -6.92 5.72 -2.87
C TYR A 244 -6.33 7.06 -2.46
N GLY A 245 -6.00 7.84 -3.47
CA GLY A 245 -5.53 9.22 -3.34
C GLY A 245 -6.16 10.12 -4.36
N ILE A 246 -6.27 11.39 -4.01
CA ILE A 246 -6.70 12.47 -4.90
C ILE A 246 -5.51 12.79 -5.80
N GLU A 247 -5.72 12.72 -7.12
CA GLU A 247 -4.66 12.89 -8.11
C GLU A 247 -4.19 14.36 -8.18
N VAL A 248 -2.91 14.57 -8.54
CA VAL A 248 -2.28 15.90 -8.51
C VAL A 248 -3.01 16.95 -9.36
N ARG A 249 -3.64 16.60 -10.48
CA ARG A 249 -4.41 17.55 -11.30
C ARG A 249 -5.54 18.18 -10.50
N ASP A 250 -6.31 17.39 -9.76
CA ASP A 250 -7.41 17.89 -8.93
C ASP A 250 -6.88 18.81 -7.84
N VAL A 251 -5.74 18.43 -7.24
CA VAL A 251 -5.05 19.24 -6.23
C VAL A 251 -4.59 20.59 -6.83
N LEU A 252 -3.92 20.57 -7.98
CA LEU A 252 -3.42 21.78 -8.64
C LEU A 252 -4.57 22.67 -9.11
N ASN A 253 -5.67 22.09 -9.60
CA ASN A 253 -6.86 22.84 -9.98
C ASN A 253 -7.49 23.52 -8.78
N PHE A 254 -7.56 22.83 -7.64
CA PHE A 254 -8.04 23.40 -6.38
C PHE A 254 -7.14 24.56 -5.92
N LEU A 255 -5.82 24.39 -5.92
CA LEU A 255 -4.87 25.46 -5.55
C LEU A 255 -4.97 26.67 -6.50
N LYS A 256 -5.02 26.44 -7.82
CA LYS A 256 -5.17 27.51 -8.83
C LYS A 256 -6.47 28.29 -8.66
N LYS A 257 -7.59 27.58 -8.48
CA LYS A 257 -8.92 28.17 -8.28
C LYS A 257 -8.94 29.15 -7.11
N HIS A 258 -8.16 28.87 -6.07
CA HIS A 258 -8.06 29.69 -4.87
C HIS A 258 -6.82 30.58 -4.83
N SER A 259 -6.17 30.81 -5.98
CA SER A 259 -5.01 31.70 -6.11
C SER A 259 -3.83 31.36 -5.19
N ILE A 260 -3.70 30.10 -4.79
CA ILE A 260 -2.57 29.64 -3.99
C ILE A 260 -1.39 29.36 -4.91
N LYS A 261 -0.27 30.04 -4.66
CA LYS A 261 0.98 29.80 -5.39
C LYS A 261 1.59 28.46 -4.96
N PHE A 262 2.11 27.69 -5.90
CA PHE A 262 2.81 26.43 -5.65
C PHE A 262 3.96 26.26 -6.66
N SER A 263 4.86 25.32 -6.36
CA SER A 263 5.98 24.99 -7.25
C SER A 263 5.71 23.66 -7.95
N VAL A 264 5.97 23.61 -9.24
CA VAL A 264 5.93 22.37 -10.02
C VAL A 264 7.33 22.08 -10.56
N SER A 265 7.73 20.82 -10.57
CA SER A 265 9.04 20.42 -11.05
C SER A 265 9.25 20.81 -12.51
N LYS A 266 10.46 21.26 -12.84
CA LYS A 266 10.80 21.67 -14.22
C LYS A 266 11.16 20.50 -15.13
N LYS A 267 11.42 19.32 -14.55
CA LYS A 267 11.80 18.10 -15.27
C LYS A 267 10.88 16.96 -14.82
N SER A 268 10.56 16.06 -15.74
CA SER A 268 9.86 14.83 -15.37
C SER A 268 10.76 14.00 -14.47
N CYS A 269 10.22 13.44 -13.39
CA CYS A 269 10.90 12.41 -12.63
C CYS A 269 11.09 11.19 -13.54
N GLU A 270 12.34 10.86 -13.86
CA GLU A 270 12.66 9.63 -14.59
C GLU A 270 12.66 8.49 -13.58
N SER A 271 11.52 7.80 -13.44
CA SER A 271 11.45 6.57 -12.65
C SER A 271 12.31 5.50 -13.33
N LYS A 272 13.03 4.69 -12.53
CA LYS A 272 13.83 3.58 -13.07
C LYS A 272 12.99 2.50 -13.76
N ALA A 273 11.66 2.60 -13.70
CA ALA A 273 10.70 1.58 -14.11
C ALA A 273 9.95 1.89 -15.41
N SER A 274 10.19 3.01 -16.11
CA SER A 274 9.53 3.24 -17.40
C SER A 274 10.23 2.41 -18.50
N PRO A 275 9.52 1.48 -19.19
CA PRO A 275 10.00 0.99 -20.47
C PRO A 275 10.08 2.20 -21.40
N SER A 276 11.22 2.36 -22.06
CA SER A 276 11.41 3.40 -23.07
C SER A 276 10.29 3.33 -24.10
N LYS A 277 9.64 4.46 -24.34
CA LYS A 277 8.69 4.70 -25.44
C LYS A 277 9.13 3.95 -26.70
N GLU A 278 8.33 2.98 -27.16
CA GLU A 278 8.48 2.44 -28.50
C GLU A 278 8.38 3.58 -29.51
N LYS A 279 9.34 3.59 -30.45
CA LYS A 279 9.43 4.54 -31.56
C LYS A 279 8.11 4.50 -32.37
N PRO A 280 7.60 5.64 -32.88
CA PRO A 280 6.41 5.63 -33.73
C PRO A 280 6.68 4.79 -34.99
N MET A 281 5.87 3.76 -35.19
CA MET A 281 5.84 2.99 -36.41
C MET A 281 5.42 3.92 -37.55
N ALA A 282 6.29 4.05 -38.56
CA ALA A 282 6.09 4.95 -39.69
C ALA A 282 4.79 4.61 -40.43
N LYS A 283 3.99 5.64 -40.72
CA LYS A 283 2.80 5.57 -41.58
C LYS A 283 3.18 5.04 -42.96
N ARG A 284 2.56 3.93 -43.39
CA ARG A 284 2.45 3.59 -44.81
C ARG A 284 1.06 3.97 -45.30
N ASN A 285 1.01 4.76 -46.37
CA ASN A 285 -0.21 5.19 -47.05
C ASN A 285 -0.85 4.06 -47.88
N PRO A 286 -2.16 4.15 -48.16
CA PRO A 286 -2.93 3.10 -48.82
C PRO A 286 -2.80 3.16 -50.35
N GLY A 287 -2.68 1.99 -50.98
CA GLY A 287 -2.77 1.80 -52.43
C GLY A 287 -3.80 0.73 -52.76
N THR A 288 -4.63 1.05 -53.76
CA THR A 288 -5.94 0.52 -54.21
C THR A 288 -5.87 -0.92 -54.79
N PRO A 289 -7.02 -1.62 -54.96
CA PRO A 289 -7.13 -3.08 -54.94
C PRO A 289 -7.10 -3.72 -56.33
N THR A 290 -6.79 -5.02 -56.38
CA THR A 290 -7.06 -5.83 -57.58
C THR A 290 -7.71 -7.16 -57.20
N SER A 291 -8.97 -7.25 -57.65
CA SER A 291 -9.84 -8.40 -57.95
C SER A 291 -9.44 -9.80 -57.47
N MET A 292 -10.33 -10.38 -56.65
CA MET A 292 -10.39 -11.80 -56.30
C MET A 292 -10.90 -12.67 -57.45
N SER A 293 -10.41 -13.91 -57.49
CA SER A 293 -11.07 -15.09 -58.08
C SER A 293 -11.00 -16.26 -57.08
N PRO A 294 -11.92 -17.26 -57.17
CA PRO A 294 -12.38 -18.07 -56.03
C PRO A 294 -11.42 -19.21 -55.63
N PRO A 295 -11.64 -19.84 -54.46
CA PRO A 295 -10.73 -20.82 -53.90
C PRO A 295 -10.90 -22.20 -54.53
N GLU A 296 -9.78 -22.87 -54.84
CA GLU A 296 -9.76 -24.27 -55.27
C GLU A 296 -8.77 -25.07 -54.41
N GLU A 297 -9.17 -26.31 -54.12
CA GLU A 297 -8.65 -27.25 -53.10
C GLU A 297 -7.15 -27.58 -53.18
N LEU A 298 -6.58 -27.83 -51.99
CA LEU A 298 -5.22 -28.32 -51.81
C LEU A 298 -5.20 -29.87 -51.72
N GLN A 299 -4.52 -30.51 -52.65
CA GLN A 299 -3.98 -31.88 -52.52
C GLN A 299 -2.47 -31.92 -52.82
N PRO A 300 -1.74 -32.93 -52.30
CA PRO A 300 -0.35 -32.78 -51.87
C PRO A 300 0.68 -33.36 -52.87
N PHE A 301 1.91 -32.83 -52.89
CA PHE A 301 3.04 -33.59 -53.43
C PHE A 301 4.40 -33.29 -52.76
N ARG A 302 5.27 -34.31 -52.84
CA ARG A 302 6.42 -34.69 -51.99
C ARG A 302 7.76 -33.98 -52.27
N GLY A 303 8.58 -33.89 -51.20
CA GLY A 303 10.05 -34.12 -51.13
C GLY A 303 10.98 -32.94 -51.48
N SER A 304 12.14 -32.69 -50.84
CA SER A 304 12.88 -33.32 -49.74
C SER A 304 13.87 -32.30 -49.13
N PHE A 305 14.25 -32.44 -47.85
CA PHE A 305 15.56 -32.00 -47.35
C PHE A 305 15.96 -32.90 -46.17
N THR A 306 17.03 -33.67 -46.32
CA THR A 306 17.61 -34.51 -45.27
C THR A 306 18.74 -33.76 -44.58
N ALA A 307 18.66 -33.65 -43.26
CA ALA A 307 19.82 -33.38 -42.40
C ALA A 307 19.85 -34.44 -41.30
N ASN A 308 20.93 -35.22 -41.30
CA ASN A 308 21.21 -36.32 -40.37
C ASN A 308 21.28 -35.82 -38.92
N LEU A 309 20.48 -36.42 -38.05
CA LEU A 309 20.47 -36.25 -36.59
C LEU A 309 20.81 -37.61 -35.97
N ASP A 310 22.05 -38.06 -36.11
CA ASP A 310 22.47 -39.36 -35.60
C ASP A 310 23.92 -39.35 -35.05
N GLU A 311 24.29 -38.37 -34.22
CA GLU A 311 25.45 -38.50 -33.32
C GLU A 311 25.28 -37.67 -32.04
N HIS A 312 24.60 -38.20 -31.01
CA HIS A 312 24.89 -37.90 -29.60
C HIS A 312 24.07 -38.82 -28.66
N PRO A 313 24.70 -39.75 -27.93
CA PRO A 313 23.98 -40.75 -27.12
C PRO A 313 23.19 -40.15 -25.95
N MET A 314 23.53 -38.95 -25.46
CA MET A 314 22.84 -38.28 -24.34
C MET A 314 21.46 -37.72 -24.70
N ILE A 315 21.20 -37.41 -25.97
CA ILE A 315 19.94 -36.79 -26.41
C ILE A 315 18.81 -37.83 -26.51
N ARG A 316 19.15 -39.09 -26.87
CA ARG A 316 18.16 -40.19 -26.93
C ARG A 316 17.57 -40.53 -25.56
N TYR A 317 18.34 -40.42 -24.47
CA TYR A 317 17.84 -40.64 -23.12
C TYR A 317 16.91 -39.50 -22.66
N TRP A 318 17.13 -38.26 -23.10
CA TRP A 318 16.27 -37.15 -22.73
C TRP A 318 14.84 -37.29 -23.24
N PHE A 319 14.65 -37.72 -24.48
CA PHE A 319 13.32 -37.88 -25.07
C PHE A 319 12.54 -39.08 -24.53
N LEU A 320 13.21 -40.09 -23.95
CA LEU A 320 12.55 -41.25 -23.33
C LEU A 320 12.25 -41.06 -21.84
N TYR A 321 13.13 -40.38 -21.10
CA TYR A 321 13.01 -40.28 -19.65
C TYR A 321 12.21 -39.05 -19.18
N VAL A 322 12.27 -37.94 -19.91
CA VAL A 322 11.51 -36.74 -19.51
C VAL A 322 9.99 -36.99 -19.56
N PRO A 323 9.41 -37.57 -20.64
CA PRO A 323 7.98 -37.82 -20.68
C PRO A 323 7.52 -38.84 -19.64
N THR A 324 8.34 -39.84 -19.34
CA THR A 324 8.02 -40.88 -18.35
C THR A 324 8.06 -40.35 -16.92
N ILE A 325 8.98 -39.43 -16.60
CA ILE A 325 9.00 -38.70 -15.33
C ILE A 325 7.77 -37.80 -15.19
N PHE A 326 7.38 -37.07 -16.25
CA PHE A 326 6.17 -36.24 -16.22
C PHE A 326 4.88 -37.08 -16.10
N ALA A 327 4.80 -38.23 -16.77
CA ALA A 327 3.65 -39.13 -16.69
C ALA A 327 3.53 -39.78 -15.30
N SER A 328 4.65 -40.19 -14.70
CA SER A 328 4.66 -40.75 -13.35
C SER A 328 4.35 -39.71 -12.28
N LEU A 329 4.82 -38.46 -12.44
CA LEU A 329 4.43 -37.34 -11.57
C LEU A 329 2.93 -37.00 -11.71
N ALA A 330 2.39 -37.01 -12.93
CA ALA A 330 0.97 -36.77 -13.17
C ALA A 330 0.09 -37.86 -12.54
N LEU A 331 0.49 -39.14 -12.66
CA LEU A 331 -0.19 -40.26 -12.00
C LEU A 331 -0.09 -40.19 -10.47
N PHE A 332 1.05 -39.77 -9.94
CA PHE A 332 1.22 -39.57 -8.49
C PHE A 332 0.34 -38.44 -7.95
N VAL A 333 0.26 -37.31 -8.67
CA VAL A 333 -0.65 -36.20 -8.33
C VAL A 333 -2.11 -36.64 -8.45
N MET A 334 -2.47 -37.41 -9.49
CA MET A 334 -3.82 -37.93 -9.66
C MET A 334 -4.19 -38.92 -8.54
N ALA A 335 -3.27 -39.79 -8.13
CA ALA A 335 -3.45 -40.69 -7.00
C ALA A 335 -3.61 -39.93 -5.68
N LEU A 336 -2.83 -38.86 -5.45
CA LEU A 336 -2.99 -37.97 -4.29
C LEU A 336 -4.35 -37.25 -4.30
N LEU A 337 -4.83 -36.81 -5.47
CA LEU A 337 -6.16 -36.19 -5.60
C LEU A 337 -7.27 -37.21 -5.32
N LEU A 338 -7.14 -38.45 -5.78
CA LEU A 338 -8.09 -39.54 -5.51
C LEU A 338 -8.05 -40.00 -4.04
N LEU A 339 -6.89 -39.94 -3.39
CA LEU A 339 -6.78 -40.16 -1.94
C LEU A 339 -7.40 -39.01 -1.14
N ARG A 340 -7.37 -37.78 -1.68
CA ARG A 340 -8.00 -36.60 -1.07
C ARG A 340 -9.52 -36.60 -1.22
N THR A 341 -10.07 -37.19 -2.28
CA THR A 341 -11.53 -37.31 -2.49
C THR A 341 -12.20 -38.39 -1.65
N ARG A 342 -11.43 -39.23 -0.92
CA ARG A 342 -11.98 -40.22 0.02
C ARG A 342 -12.14 -39.73 1.46
N ARG A 343 -11.73 -38.49 1.79
CA ARG A 343 -12.14 -37.82 3.04
C ARG A 343 -13.32 -36.90 2.74
N GLY A 344 -14.50 -37.34 3.15
CA GLY A 344 -15.76 -36.63 2.96
C GLY A 344 -15.82 -35.29 3.71
N GLY A 345 -16.65 -34.41 3.14
CA GLY A 345 -17.15 -33.17 3.74
C GLY A 345 -16.16 -32.01 3.67
N THR A 346 -16.46 -30.83 3.16
CA THR A 346 -17.69 -30.19 2.67
C THR A 346 -17.22 -29.04 1.76
N LYS A 347 -18.00 -28.69 0.75
CA LYS A 347 -17.71 -27.58 -0.18
C LYS A 347 -17.46 -26.27 0.59
N GLU A 348 -16.20 -25.82 0.68
CA GLU A 348 -15.89 -24.44 1.07
C GLU A 348 -16.20 -23.53 -0.13
N GLY A 349 -17.42 -23.02 -0.14
CA GLY A 349 -17.80 -21.90 -0.98
C GLY A 349 -17.00 -20.66 -0.58
N LEU A 350 -16.38 -20.01 -1.57
CA LEU A 350 -15.97 -18.61 -1.50
C LEU A 350 -17.20 -17.75 -1.15
N ILE A 351 -17.42 -17.49 0.14
CA ILE A 351 -18.42 -16.54 0.60
C ILE A 351 -17.67 -15.30 1.12
N ARG A 352 -17.60 -14.27 0.27
CA ARG A 352 -17.40 -12.86 0.69
C ARG A 352 -18.78 -12.25 0.85
N PRO A 353 -19.02 -11.47 1.93
CA PRO A 353 -19.46 -10.07 1.76
C PRO A 353 -18.74 -9.17 2.83
N SER A 354 -18.55 -7.83 2.77
CA SER A 354 -19.31 -6.62 2.41
C SER A 354 -20.39 -6.16 3.40
N SER A 355 -20.46 -6.76 4.60
CA SER A 355 -21.34 -6.27 5.66
C SER A 355 -20.83 -5.03 6.41
N PRO A 356 -21.72 -4.11 6.84
CA PRO A 356 -21.39 -3.02 7.76
C PRO A 356 -20.88 -3.56 9.12
N PRO A 357 -20.17 -2.75 9.92
CA PRO A 357 -19.80 -3.13 11.28
C PRO A 357 -21.06 -3.53 12.06
N GLY A 358 -20.99 -4.66 12.75
CA GLY A 358 -22.04 -5.18 13.61
C GLY A 358 -21.97 -4.60 15.03
N ARG A 359 -22.86 -5.07 15.90
CA ARG A 359 -23.05 -4.60 17.29
C ARG A 359 -21.84 -4.90 18.21
N PHE A 360 -20.94 -5.77 17.77
CA PHE A 360 -19.83 -6.24 18.61
C PHE A 360 -18.49 -5.65 18.20
N VAL A 361 -17.63 -5.41 19.19
CA VAL A 361 -16.26 -4.91 19.02
C VAL A 361 -15.28 -5.83 19.76
N LEU A 362 -14.12 -6.09 19.18
CA LEU A 362 -12.99 -6.69 19.89
C LEU A 362 -12.12 -5.61 20.49
N VAL A 363 -11.96 -5.61 21.81
CA VAL A 363 -11.11 -4.69 22.56
C VAL A 363 -9.80 -5.40 22.89
N ALA A 364 -8.69 -4.97 22.31
CA ALA A 364 -7.38 -5.53 22.64
C ALA A 364 -6.95 -5.15 24.06
N THR A 365 -6.74 -6.13 24.93
CA THR A 365 -6.34 -5.98 26.34
C THR A 365 -4.88 -6.36 26.60
N GLY A 366 -4.17 -6.88 25.59
CA GLY A 366 -2.75 -7.21 25.70
C GLY A 366 -2.08 -7.44 24.35
N GLY A 367 -0.75 -7.27 24.31
CA GLY A 367 0.07 -7.46 23.10
C GLY A 367 0.11 -6.22 22.18
N PHE A 368 0.29 -6.45 20.89
CA PHE A 368 0.59 -5.41 19.89
C PHE A 368 -0.50 -4.35 19.76
N PHE A 369 -1.76 -4.74 19.92
CA PHE A 369 -2.91 -3.84 19.74
C PHE A 369 -3.48 -3.29 21.04
N THR A 370 -2.84 -3.50 22.20
CA THR A 370 -3.38 -3.12 23.51
C THR A 370 -4.05 -1.74 23.51
N HIS A 371 -5.26 -1.64 24.07
CA HIS A 371 -6.15 -0.48 24.09
C HIS A 371 -6.79 -0.07 22.75
N SER A 372 -6.62 -0.86 21.70
CA SER A 372 -7.35 -0.69 20.43
C SER A 372 -8.69 -1.40 20.46
N GLU A 373 -9.67 -0.89 19.71
CA GLU A 373 -10.95 -1.55 19.51
C GLU A 373 -11.18 -1.80 18.02
N PHE A 374 -11.71 -2.95 17.68
CA PHE A 374 -11.95 -3.37 16.30
C PHE A 374 -13.41 -3.75 16.15
N PRO A 375 -14.22 -2.95 15.43
CA PRO A 375 -15.60 -3.32 15.17
C PRO A 375 -15.63 -4.58 14.31
N LEU A 376 -16.41 -5.57 14.75
CA LEU A 376 -16.58 -6.81 14.01
C LEU A 376 -17.52 -6.57 12.83
N LEU A 377 -17.18 -7.09 11.66
CA LEU A 377 -18.11 -7.13 10.53
C LEU A 377 -19.22 -8.14 10.81
N LYS A 378 -20.45 -7.92 10.31
CA LYS A 378 -21.55 -8.88 10.52
C LYS A 378 -21.23 -10.26 9.92
N GLU A 379 -20.55 -10.33 8.79
CA GLU A 379 -20.25 -11.62 8.16
C GLU A 379 -18.93 -12.21 8.63
N TYR A 380 -17.79 -11.55 8.41
CA TYR A 380 -16.48 -12.13 8.71
C TYR A 380 -15.41 -11.09 9.04
N THR A 381 -14.71 -11.30 10.15
CA THR A 381 -13.52 -10.56 10.59
C THR A 381 -12.37 -11.55 10.75
N ALA A 382 -11.38 -11.44 9.88
CA ALA A 382 -10.15 -12.24 9.93
C ALA A 382 -9.03 -11.46 10.63
N VAL A 383 -8.21 -12.16 11.41
CA VAL A 383 -7.12 -11.58 12.19
C VAL A 383 -5.84 -12.35 11.87
N GLY A 384 -4.73 -11.65 11.59
CA GLY A 384 -3.48 -12.30 11.20
C GLY A 384 -2.48 -11.32 10.59
N ARG A 385 -1.40 -11.83 9.99
CA ARG A 385 -0.32 -11.04 9.38
C ARG A 385 -0.51 -10.72 7.89
N ASP A 386 -1.45 -11.37 7.22
CA ASP A 386 -1.68 -11.19 5.79
C ASP A 386 -2.56 -9.95 5.56
N PRO A 387 -2.00 -8.86 5.00
CA PRO A 387 -2.75 -7.61 4.80
C PRO A 387 -3.85 -7.73 3.74
N VAL A 388 -3.79 -8.76 2.89
CA VAL A 388 -4.80 -9.01 1.85
C VAL A 388 -5.98 -9.77 2.44
N LYS A 389 -5.71 -10.72 3.35
CA LYS A 389 -6.71 -11.66 3.87
C LYS A 389 -7.27 -11.31 5.24
N CYS A 390 -6.61 -10.45 6.02
CA CYS A 390 -7.04 -10.09 7.37
C CYS A 390 -7.62 -8.67 7.46
N ASN A 391 -8.59 -8.46 8.35
CA ASN A 391 -9.13 -7.15 8.72
C ASN A 391 -8.25 -6.48 9.77
N ILE A 392 -7.88 -7.27 10.79
CA ILE A 392 -7.00 -6.84 11.88
C ILE A 392 -5.63 -7.41 11.56
N VAL A 393 -4.72 -6.55 11.12
CA VAL A 393 -3.47 -6.94 10.47
C VAL A 393 -2.28 -6.68 11.38
N PHE A 394 -1.69 -7.75 11.88
CA PHE A 394 -0.40 -7.69 12.59
C PHE A 394 0.76 -7.44 11.61
N PRO A 395 1.82 -6.74 12.02
CA PRO A 395 3.04 -6.61 11.22
C PRO A 395 3.57 -7.95 10.73
N ALA A 396 4.16 -7.97 9.54
CA ALA A 396 4.66 -9.20 8.92
C ALA A 396 5.70 -9.96 9.79
N GLY A 397 6.42 -9.24 10.65
CA GLY A 397 7.41 -9.78 11.59
C GLY A 397 6.87 -10.20 12.96
N THR A 398 5.57 -10.08 13.24
CA THR A 398 5.01 -10.46 14.54
C THR A 398 5.10 -11.96 14.75
N GLN A 399 5.99 -12.35 15.66
CA GLN A 399 6.19 -13.75 16.05
C GLN A 399 4.90 -14.31 16.65
N LYS A 400 4.71 -15.63 16.54
CA LYS A 400 3.54 -16.39 17.03
C LYS A 400 2.18 -16.09 16.36
N ILE A 401 2.09 -15.13 15.43
CA ILE A 401 0.86 -14.86 14.66
C ILE A 401 0.97 -15.46 13.25
N SER A 402 -0.12 -16.03 12.74
CA SER A 402 -0.17 -16.65 11.39
C SER A 402 -0.64 -15.65 10.34
N LYS A 403 -0.43 -15.97 9.05
CA LYS A 403 -0.92 -15.15 7.92
C LYS A 403 -2.42 -14.88 8.06
N ILE A 404 -3.20 -15.93 8.31
CA ILE A 404 -4.55 -15.87 8.87
C ILE A 404 -4.50 -16.69 10.14
N HIS A 405 -4.92 -16.14 11.27
CA HIS A 405 -4.77 -16.77 12.58
C HIS A 405 -6.13 -17.15 13.17
N VAL A 406 -7.09 -16.21 13.20
CA VAL A 406 -8.49 -16.50 13.54
C VAL A 406 -9.44 -15.83 12.57
N GLU A 407 -10.64 -16.38 12.51
CA GLU A 407 -11.78 -15.78 11.83
C GLU A 407 -12.98 -15.72 12.78
N ILE A 408 -13.73 -14.63 12.68
CA ILE A 408 -14.80 -14.29 13.61
C ILE A 408 -16.01 -13.86 12.78
N ARG A 409 -17.20 -14.36 13.11
CA ARG A 409 -18.44 -14.03 12.41
C ARG A 409 -19.55 -13.70 13.39
N GLN A 410 -20.55 -12.95 12.93
CA GLN A 410 -21.77 -12.72 13.71
C GLN A 410 -22.91 -13.48 13.04
N LYS A 411 -23.54 -14.39 13.79
CA LYS A 411 -24.68 -15.17 13.29
C LYS A 411 -25.80 -15.15 14.33
N ASN A 412 -27.00 -14.74 13.90
CA ASN A 412 -28.20 -14.71 14.76
C ASN A 412 -28.00 -13.94 16.08
N GLY A 413 -27.26 -12.82 16.06
CA GLY A 413 -26.98 -12.03 17.27
C GLY A 413 -25.91 -12.59 18.19
N THR A 414 -25.26 -13.71 17.82
CA THR A 414 -24.13 -14.30 18.55
C THR A 414 -22.84 -14.13 17.78
N VAL A 415 -21.72 -14.06 18.48
CA VAL A 415 -20.38 -14.04 17.88
C VAL A 415 -19.82 -15.45 17.93
N GLU A 416 -19.29 -15.91 16.80
CA GLU A 416 -18.60 -17.19 16.70
C GLU A 416 -17.17 -16.94 16.21
N ILE A 417 -16.22 -17.69 16.77
CA ILE A 417 -14.81 -17.64 16.43
C ILE A 417 -14.31 -19.02 16.01
N ARG A 418 -13.39 -19.07 15.05
CA ARG A 418 -12.61 -20.27 14.73
C ARG A 418 -11.12 -19.96 14.63
N ASP A 419 -10.30 -20.89 15.06
CA ASP A 419 -8.88 -20.89 14.73
C ASP A 419 -8.72 -21.27 13.25
N ALA A 420 -8.02 -20.44 12.48
CA ALA A 420 -7.87 -20.57 11.02
C ALA A 420 -6.71 -21.50 10.64
N ASN A 421 -6.54 -22.60 11.38
CA ASN A 421 -5.36 -23.48 11.32
C ASN A 421 -4.07 -22.71 11.60
N SER A 422 -4.07 -21.94 12.69
CA SER A 422 -2.93 -21.14 13.07
C SER A 422 -1.78 -22.01 13.58
N THR A 423 -0.55 -21.52 13.44
CA THR A 423 0.65 -22.29 13.81
C THR A 423 0.83 -22.40 15.33
N ASN A 424 0.32 -21.43 16.08
CA ASN A 424 0.51 -21.35 17.55
C ASN A 424 -0.79 -21.55 18.33
N GLY A 425 -1.89 -21.84 17.64
CA GLY A 425 -3.21 -21.98 18.22
C GLY A 425 -3.80 -20.66 18.72
N SER A 426 -5.10 -20.70 18.96
CA SER A 426 -5.89 -19.62 19.53
C SER A 426 -6.59 -20.12 20.79
N ARG A 427 -6.77 -19.26 21.79
CA ARG A 427 -7.43 -19.62 23.06
C ARG A 427 -8.58 -18.69 23.36
N LEU A 428 -9.64 -19.22 23.94
CA LEU A 428 -10.77 -18.46 24.49
C LEU A 428 -10.88 -18.77 25.98
N ASP A 429 -10.76 -17.74 26.83
CA ASP A 429 -10.63 -17.85 28.29
C ASP A 429 -9.59 -18.90 28.72
N GLY A 430 -8.43 -18.89 28.05
CA GLY A 430 -7.33 -19.83 28.28
C GLY A 430 -7.50 -21.23 27.66
N ARG A 431 -8.72 -21.61 27.25
CA ARG A 431 -9.01 -22.90 26.60
C ARG A 431 -8.65 -22.85 25.11
N ALA A 432 -7.90 -23.85 24.63
CA ALA A 432 -7.53 -23.91 23.21
C ALA A 432 -8.76 -24.16 22.32
N LEU A 433 -8.85 -23.42 21.21
CA LEU A 433 -9.85 -23.63 20.18
C LEU A 433 -9.44 -24.79 19.26
N SER A 434 -10.40 -25.62 18.86
CA SER A 434 -10.20 -26.64 17.84
C SER A 434 -10.00 -25.98 16.46
N PRO A 435 -8.89 -26.26 15.74
CA PRO A 435 -8.65 -25.70 14.41
C PRO A 435 -9.81 -25.96 13.43
N GLY A 436 -10.24 -24.91 12.73
CA GLY A 436 -11.31 -24.94 11.73
C GLY A 436 -12.74 -24.99 12.27
N GLN A 437 -12.93 -25.24 13.57
CA GLN A 437 -14.25 -25.38 14.19
C GLN A 437 -14.77 -24.05 14.74
N TRP A 438 -16.02 -23.70 14.39
CA TRP A 438 -16.71 -22.54 14.95
C TRP A 438 -17.10 -22.79 16.40
N THR A 439 -16.73 -21.86 17.26
CA THR A 439 -16.99 -21.86 18.71
C THR A 439 -17.66 -20.55 19.08
N PRO A 440 -18.77 -20.55 19.83
CA PRO A 440 -19.37 -19.32 20.33
C PRO A 440 -18.41 -18.53 21.23
N MET A 441 -18.40 -17.21 21.07
CA MET A 441 -17.69 -16.25 21.91
C MET A 441 -18.71 -15.31 22.54
N ALA A 442 -18.86 -15.38 23.86
CA ALA A 442 -19.72 -14.50 24.63
C ALA A 442 -19.04 -13.14 24.90
N VAL A 443 -19.86 -12.14 25.19
CA VAL A 443 -19.39 -10.83 25.66
C VAL A 443 -18.55 -11.04 26.93
N ASP A 444 -17.50 -10.23 27.06
CA ASP A 444 -16.50 -10.26 28.13
C ASP A 444 -15.54 -11.45 28.13
N GLN A 445 -15.65 -12.40 27.19
CA GLN A 445 -14.65 -13.46 27.04
C GLN A 445 -13.36 -12.95 26.40
N GLU A 446 -12.24 -13.50 26.85
CA GLU A 446 -10.90 -13.17 26.39
C GLU A 446 -10.42 -14.15 25.30
N LEU A 447 -10.15 -13.63 24.12
CA LEU A 447 -9.42 -14.28 23.05
C LEU A 447 -7.91 -14.01 23.18
N THR A 448 -7.10 -15.06 23.21
CA THR A 448 -5.63 -14.98 23.21
C THR A 448 -5.04 -15.57 21.92
N LEU A 449 -4.19 -14.80 21.25
CA LEU A 449 -3.44 -15.14 20.03
C LEU A 449 -1.94 -14.91 20.27
N GLY A 450 -1.19 -15.98 20.54
CA GLY A 450 0.20 -15.85 21.01
C GLY A 450 0.26 -15.00 22.28
N ASP A 451 0.99 -13.87 22.23
CA ASP A 451 1.13 -12.94 23.36
C ASP A 451 0.09 -11.80 23.34
N ASN A 452 -0.91 -11.87 22.44
CA ASN A 452 -1.93 -10.84 22.25
C ASN A 452 -3.27 -11.28 22.84
N ARG A 453 -3.96 -10.36 23.52
CA ARG A 453 -5.24 -10.60 24.19
C ARG A 453 -6.31 -9.62 23.71
N PHE A 454 -7.52 -10.10 23.53
CA PHE A 454 -8.68 -9.33 23.11
C PHE A 454 -9.91 -9.74 23.92
N ILE A 455 -10.76 -8.81 24.30
CA ILE A 455 -12.05 -9.06 24.95
C ILE A 455 -13.17 -8.67 23.99
N LEU A 456 -14.18 -9.52 23.84
CA LEU A 456 -15.38 -9.18 23.08
C LEU A 456 -16.26 -8.23 23.90
N LYS A 457 -16.68 -7.11 23.31
CA LYS A 457 -17.65 -6.18 23.91
C LYS A 457 -18.80 -5.93 22.95
N GLU A 458 -19.94 -5.54 23.49
CA GLU A 458 -21.13 -5.12 22.74
C GLU A 458 -21.26 -3.59 22.84
N LYS A 459 -21.57 -2.90 21.72
CA LYS A 459 -21.72 -1.45 21.64
C LYS A 459 -22.93 -1.03 20.81
#